data_AF-A0A2N5GFY9-F1
#
_entry.id   AF-A0A2N5GFY9-F1
#
_cell.length_a   1.000
_cell.length_b   1.000
_cell.length_c   1.000
_cell.angle_alpha   90.00
_cell.angle_beta   90.00
_cell.angle_gamma   90.00
#
_symmetry.space_group_name_H-M   'P 1'
#
loop_
_entity.id
_entity.type
_entity.pdbx_description
1 polymer ?
#
loop_
_entity_poly.entity_id
_entity_poly.type
_entity_poly.pdbx_seq_one_letter_code
_entity_poly.pdbx_strand_id
1 'polypeptide(L)'
;MLYDSIKIVLSRATNAGGYMDHPLFAGDVKTGGYNQLFNVYDRAGEPCTRCGTAIEKGEIAARKSFYCPNCQKVNTASRSAAVPAE
;
A
#
# COMPACT_ATOMS: atom_id res chain seq x y z
N MET A 1 -12.35 8.46 -5.84
CA MET A 1 -12.00 7.46 -6.88
C MET A 1 -10.50 7.19 -6.86
N LEU A 2 -9.98 6.22 -7.64
CA LEU A 2 -8.54 5.87 -7.65
C LEU A 2 -7.64 7.06 -8.01
N TYR A 3 -8.03 7.84 -9.02
CA TYR A 3 -7.28 9.01 -9.48
C TYR A 3 -6.98 10.02 -8.36
N ASP A 4 -8.01 10.37 -7.57
CA ASP A 4 -7.86 11.31 -6.46
C ASP A 4 -6.97 10.73 -5.36
N SER A 5 -7.15 9.44 -5.05
CA SER A 5 -6.34 8.75 -4.04
C SER A 5 -4.85 8.77 -4.39
N ILE A 6 -4.50 8.56 -5.67
CA ILE A 6 -3.10 8.61 -6.12
C ILE A 6 -2.52 10.00 -5.89
N LYS A 7 -3.22 11.06 -6.32
CA LYS A 7 -2.76 12.44 -6.11
C LYS A 7 -2.56 12.78 -4.63
N ILE A 8 -3.53 12.41 -3.79
CA ILE A 8 -3.50 12.66 -2.35
C ILE A 8 -2.31 11.94 -1.71
N VAL A 9 -2.14 10.65 -1.99
CA VAL A 9 -1.07 9.83 -1.39
C VAL A 9 0.31 10.33 -1.84
N LEU A 10 0.51 10.57 -3.14
CA LEU A 10 1.80 11.06 -3.65
C LEU A 10 2.15 12.45 -3.07
N SER A 11 1.18 13.36 -3.02
CA SER A 11 1.39 14.69 -2.43
C SER A 11 1.79 14.59 -0.95
N ARG A 12 1.08 13.78 -0.15
CA ARG A 12 1.42 13.56 1.26
C ARG A 12 2.80 12.93 1.44
N ALA A 13 3.13 11.91 0.65
CA ALA A 13 4.42 11.23 0.73
C ALA A 13 5.57 12.19 0.42
N THR A 14 5.51 12.95 -0.68
CA THR A 14 6.55 13.91 -1.04
C THR A 14 6.70 15.01 0.02
N ASN A 15 5.59 15.53 0.56
CA ASN A 15 5.63 16.54 1.61
C ASN A 15 6.30 16.03 2.89
N ALA A 16 6.08 14.76 3.23
CA ALA A 16 6.65 14.10 4.40
C ALA A 16 8.08 13.53 4.18
N GLY A 17 8.70 13.72 3.01
CA GLY A 17 10.06 13.23 2.75
C GLY A 17 10.15 11.78 2.24
N GLY A 18 9.04 11.26 1.73
CA GLY A 18 9.01 9.97 1.02
C GLY A 18 9.21 8.76 1.92
N TYR A 19 9.49 7.64 1.25
CA TYR A 19 9.80 6.35 1.89
C TYR A 19 11.27 6.03 1.70
N MET A 20 12.01 5.93 2.81
CA MET A 20 13.42 5.56 2.83
C MET A 20 13.85 5.31 4.28
N ASP A 21 14.73 4.34 4.52
CA ASP A 21 15.22 4.04 5.87
C ASP A 21 16.48 4.86 6.24
N HIS A 22 17.25 5.26 5.24
CA HIS A 22 18.52 5.96 5.44
C HIS A 22 18.42 7.43 5.03
N PRO A 23 18.96 8.36 5.82
CA PRO A 23 19.04 9.78 5.44
C PRO A 23 19.87 9.96 4.15
N LEU A 24 19.51 10.93 3.31
CA LEU A 24 20.24 11.20 2.06
C LEU A 24 21.58 11.91 2.30
N PHE A 25 21.68 12.69 3.37
CA PHE A 25 22.88 13.40 3.77
C PHE A 25 22.92 13.61 5.29
N ALA A 26 24.08 13.99 5.83
CA ALA A 26 24.25 14.23 7.26
C ALA A 26 23.37 15.40 7.73
N GLY A 27 22.51 15.16 8.72
CA GLY A 27 21.56 16.16 9.23
C GLY A 27 20.22 16.22 8.49
N ASP A 28 19.97 15.30 7.55
CA ASP A 28 18.65 15.18 6.92
C ASP A 28 17.61 14.63 7.92
N VAL A 29 16.68 15.50 8.30
CA VAL A 29 15.59 15.21 9.24
C VAL A 29 14.27 14.87 8.55
N LYS A 30 14.24 14.89 7.20
CA LYS A 30 12.99 14.81 6.43
C LYS A 30 12.84 13.44 5.76
N THR A 31 13.92 12.87 5.25
CA THR A 31 13.89 11.59 4.55
C THR A 31 13.27 10.47 5.40
N GLY A 32 12.36 9.70 4.80
CA GLY A 32 11.70 8.57 5.46
C GLY A 32 10.51 8.96 6.35
N GLY A 33 10.13 10.25 6.41
CA GLY A 33 9.01 10.70 7.24
C GLY A 33 7.64 10.11 6.88
N TYR A 34 7.50 9.42 5.74
CA TYR A 34 6.26 8.73 5.38
C TYR A 34 6.23 7.24 5.76
N ASN A 35 7.32 6.64 6.25
CA ASN A 35 7.40 5.19 6.51
C ASN A 35 6.30 4.70 7.48
N GLN A 36 6.01 5.47 8.51
CA GLN A 36 5.02 5.12 9.55
C GLN A 36 3.57 5.47 9.14
N LEU A 37 3.36 6.08 7.96
CA LEU A 37 2.05 6.57 7.52
C LEU A 37 1.35 5.61 6.54
N PHE A 38 1.93 4.43 6.30
CA PHE A 38 1.31 3.43 5.44
C PHE A 38 0.06 2.80 6.07
N ASN A 39 -1.00 2.72 5.28
CA ASN A 39 -2.25 2.05 5.70
C ASN A 39 -2.18 0.52 5.62
N VAL A 40 -1.38 -0.02 4.69
CA VAL A 40 -1.34 -1.47 4.41
C VAL A 40 0.06 -2.01 4.08
N TYR A 41 0.94 -1.19 3.49
CA TYR A 41 2.26 -1.65 3.03
C TYR A 41 3.11 -2.14 4.19
N ASP A 42 3.66 -3.35 4.06
CA ASP A 42 4.49 -4.05 5.05
C ASP A 42 3.83 -4.28 6.43
N ARG A 43 2.49 -4.28 6.47
CA ARG A 43 1.69 -4.44 7.70
C ARG A 43 0.89 -5.74 7.71
N ALA A 44 1.39 -6.78 7.04
CA ALA A 44 0.67 -8.06 6.95
C ALA A 44 0.40 -8.66 8.34
N GLY A 45 -0.84 -9.09 8.58
CA GLY A 45 -1.29 -9.58 9.88
C GLY A 45 -1.71 -8.49 10.87
N GLU A 46 -1.32 -7.23 10.66
CA GLU A 46 -1.77 -6.12 11.52
C GLU A 46 -3.22 -5.71 11.25
N PRO A 47 -3.91 -5.11 12.23
CA PRO A 47 -5.26 -4.61 12.03
C PRO A 47 -5.30 -3.42 11.05
N CYS A 48 -6.19 -3.49 10.07
CA CYS A 48 -6.49 -2.38 9.17
C CYS A 48 -6.93 -1.14 9.95
N THR A 49 -6.32 0.01 9.67
CA THR A 49 -6.62 1.30 10.33
C THR A 49 -8.05 1.80 10.13
N ARG A 50 -8.78 1.25 9.15
CA ARG A 50 -10.17 1.63 8.87
C ARG A 50 -11.21 0.69 9.50
N CYS A 51 -10.94 -0.61 9.55
CA CYS A 51 -11.96 -1.61 9.88
C CYS A 51 -11.51 -2.73 10.83
N GLY A 52 -10.25 -2.74 11.25
CA GLY A 52 -9.71 -3.75 12.16
C GLY A 52 -9.43 -5.13 11.54
N THR A 53 -9.95 -5.45 10.35
CA THR A 53 -9.61 -6.70 9.65
C THR A 53 -8.11 -6.79 9.40
N ALA A 54 -7.51 -7.96 9.64
CA ALA A 54 -6.10 -8.19 9.39
C ALA A 54 -5.72 -7.89 7.93
N ILE A 55 -4.61 -7.21 7.72
CA ILE A 55 -4.05 -6.93 6.39
C ILE A 55 -3.50 -8.22 5.80
N GLU A 56 -3.85 -8.48 4.54
CA GLU A 56 -3.32 -9.60 3.78
C GLU A 56 -2.12 -9.18 2.93
N LYS A 57 -1.22 -10.13 2.70
CA LYS A 57 -0.12 -10.04 1.75
C LYS A 57 -0.33 -11.08 0.66
N GLY A 58 -0.38 -10.62 -0.58
CA GLY A 58 -0.39 -11.45 -1.77
C GLY A 58 0.82 -11.17 -2.67
N GLU A 59 0.86 -11.87 -3.79
CA GLU A 59 1.80 -11.63 -4.87
C GLU A 59 1.04 -11.44 -6.18
N ILE A 60 1.29 -10.32 -6.86
CA ILE A 60 0.67 -9.99 -8.14
C ILE A 60 1.80 -9.67 -9.11
N ALA A 61 1.91 -10.44 -10.20
CA ALA A 61 2.98 -10.28 -11.18
C ALA A 61 4.39 -10.19 -10.54
N ALA A 62 4.73 -11.14 -9.66
CA ALA A 62 5.98 -11.20 -8.91
C ALA A 62 6.28 -10.00 -7.99
N ARG A 63 5.26 -9.20 -7.63
CA ARG A 63 5.37 -8.10 -6.67
C ARG A 63 4.56 -8.38 -5.42
N LYS A 64 5.19 -8.24 -4.25
CA LYS A 64 4.51 -8.22 -2.94
C LYS A 64 3.43 -7.13 -2.98
N SER A 65 2.20 -7.52 -2.68
CA SER A 65 1.05 -6.64 -2.65
C SER A 65 0.38 -6.77 -1.28
N PHE A 66 0.03 -5.64 -0.66
CA PHE A 66 -0.63 -5.62 0.64
C PHE A 66 -1.96 -4.91 0.51
N TYR A 67 -3.01 -5.48 1.10
CA TYR A 67 -4.36 -4.92 1.02
C TYR A 67 -5.23 -5.38 2.19
N CYS A 68 -6.29 -4.64 2.47
CA CYS A 68 -7.31 -5.10 3.42
C CYS A 68 -8.44 -5.82 2.67
N PRO A 69 -8.68 -7.12 2.92
CA PRO A 69 -9.66 -7.91 2.16
C PRO A 69 -11.10 -7.40 2.34
N ASN A 70 -11.41 -6.81 3.50
CA ASN A 70 -12.73 -6.23 3.76
C ASN A 70 -12.89 -4.85 3.08
N CYS A 71 -11.83 -4.04 3.08
CA CYS A 71 -11.89 -2.66 2.58
C CYS A 71 -11.71 -2.53 1.06
N GLN A 72 -10.92 -3.43 0.46
CA GLN A 72 -10.54 -3.42 -0.95
C GLN A 72 -11.09 -4.67 -1.63
N LYS A 73 -12.41 -4.71 -1.83
CA LYS A 73 -13.09 -5.84 -2.45
C LYS A 73 -12.70 -5.97 -3.92
N VAL A 74 -12.39 -7.18 -4.35
CA VAL A 74 -12.25 -7.50 -5.78
C VAL A 74 -13.63 -7.34 -6.42
N ASN A 75 -13.73 -6.49 -7.44
CA ASN A 75 -14.95 -6.43 -8.22
C ASN A 75 -15.09 -7.73 -9.03
N THR A 76 -15.99 -8.61 -8.60
CA THR A 76 -16.21 -9.92 -9.23
C THR A 76 -16.79 -9.82 -10.64
N ALA A 77 -17.30 -8.65 -11.05
CA ALA A 77 -17.82 -8.42 -12.39
C ALA A 77 -16.77 -8.54 -13.52
N SER A 78 -15.46 -8.50 -13.21
CA SER A 78 -14.39 -8.58 -14.21
C SER A 78 -13.65 -9.94 -14.24
N ARG A 79 -14.14 -10.98 -13.56
CA ARG A 79 -13.46 -12.29 -13.40
C ARG A 79 -13.91 -13.40 -14.37
N SER A 80 -14.46 -13.08 -15.55
CA SER A 80 -14.83 -14.09 -16.57
C SER A 80 -13.69 -14.47 -17.53
N ALA A 81 -12.45 -14.56 -17.05
CA ALA A 81 -11.36 -15.15 -17.80
C ALA A 81 -10.43 -15.88 -16.83
N ALA A 82 -10.88 -17.04 -16.37
CA ALA A 82 -9.97 -18.04 -15.85
C ALA A 82 -9.09 -18.49 -17.02
N VAL A 83 -7.80 -18.17 -16.97
CA VAL A 83 -6.81 -18.84 -17.82
C VAL A 83 -6.69 -20.27 -17.28
N PRO A 84 -6.95 -21.31 -18.08
CA PRO A 84 -6.81 -22.69 -17.62
C PRO A 84 -5.34 -22.97 -17.32
N ALA A 85 -5.12 -23.76 -16.26
CA ALA A 85 -3.81 -24.30 -15.93
C ALA A 85 -3.41 -25.37 -16.95
N GLU A 86 -2.22 -25.24 -17.53
CA GLU A 86 -1.43 -26.35 -18.07
C GLU A 86 -0.60 -26.99 -16.95
#